data_AF-A0A5D3BTX0-F1
#
_entry.id   AF-A0A5D3BTX0-F1
#
_cell.length_a   1.000
_cell.length_b   1.000
_cell.length_c   1.000
_cell.angle_alpha   90.00
_cell.angle_beta   90.00
_cell.angle_gamma   90.00
#
_symmetry.space_group_name_H-M   'P 1'
#
loop_
_entity.id
_entity.type
_entity.pdbx_description
1 polymer ?
#
loop_
_entity_poly.entity_id
_entity_poly.type
_entity_poly.pdbx_seq_one_letter_code
_entity_poly.pdbx_strand_id
1 'polypeptide(L)'
;MIVLKWLFLTIAPCDAAEPWQLGSQDAATPMMQGIIDLHHDIFFFLILIFVFVSRILVRALWHFHYSKKKIPQRIVHETTIEILWTIFPSIIPMFIVIPSFALLYSMDEVVVDPAMTIKAIGHQWYRTYEYSDYNSFDEQSLTFDSYTIPKDDLELGQSHLLEVDNRVVLPAKTHLRIIVTPSDVPHSWVVPLVSNMMLYLVV
;
A
#
# COMPACT_ATOMS: atom_id res chain seq x y z
N MET A 1 -23.45 -19.96 31.99
CA MET A 1 -23.15 -20.37 30.60
C MET A 1 -23.05 -19.18 29.62
N ILE A 2 -22.59 -18.00 30.09
CA ILE A 2 -22.42 -16.77 29.27
C ILE A 2 -20.97 -16.27 29.28
N VAL A 3 -20.17 -16.67 30.28
CA VAL A 3 -18.79 -16.20 30.47
C VAL A 3 -17.78 -16.91 29.55
N LEU A 4 -18.07 -18.13 29.09
CA LEU A 4 -17.09 -18.93 28.31
C LEU A 4 -16.99 -18.53 26.83
N LYS A 5 -17.91 -17.71 26.32
CA LYS A 5 -17.92 -17.31 24.89
C LYS A 5 -16.90 -16.22 24.55
N TRP A 6 -16.36 -15.54 25.56
CA TRP A 6 -15.32 -14.50 25.41
C TRP A 6 -13.90 -15.06 25.40
N LEU A 7 -13.72 -16.36 25.66
CA LEU A 7 -12.40 -16.98 25.74
C LEU A 7 -11.88 -17.51 24.38
N PHE A 8 -12.74 -17.54 23.36
CA PHE A 8 -12.29 -17.82 22.01
C PHE A 8 -11.81 -16.51 21.41
N LEU A 9 -10.48 -16.37 21.26
CA LEU A 9 -9.94 -15.53 20.20
C LEU A 9 -10.71 -15.91 18.93
N THR A 10 -11.59 -15.03 18.46
CA THR A 10 -12.01 -15.08 17.07
C THR A 10 -10.75 -14.76 16.28
N ILE A 11 -9.99 -15.80 15.92
CA ILE A 11 -8.98 -15.73 14.88
C ILE A 11 -9.79 -15.44 13.63
N ALA A 12 -9.95 -14.15 13.31
CA ALA A 12 -10.39 -13.76 12.00
C ALA A 12 -9.42 -14.40 11.00
N PRO A 13 -9.90 -14.96 9.88
CA PRO A 13 -8.99 -15.45 8.85
C PRO A 13 -8.01 -14.31 8.54
N CYS A 14 -6.71 -14.59 8.65
CA CYS A 14 -5.69 -13.62 8.30
C CYS A 14 -5.94 -13.24 6.85
N ASP A 15 -6.28 -11.99 6.60
CA ASP A 15 -6.29 -11.51 5.23
C ASP A 15 -4.85 -11.62 4.70
N ALA A 16 -4.73 -12.21 3.52
CA ALA A 16 -3.48 -12.67 2.95
C ALA A 16 -3.57 -12.61 1.43
N ALA A 17 -2.41 -12.69 0.76
CA ALA A 17 -2.39 -12.73 -0.69
C ALA A 17 -3.03 -14.03 -1.18
N GLU A 18 -4.04 -13.91 -2.05
CA GLU A 18 -4.73 -15.04 -2.64
C GLU A 18 -4.13 -15.43 -4.00
N PRO A 19 -4.03 -16.73 -4.33
CA PRO A 19 -3.57 -17.16 -5.65
C PRO A 19 -4.44 -16.56 -6.76
N TRP A 20 -3.79 -15.97 -7.78
CA TRP A 20 -4.45 -15.32 -8.93
C TRP A 20 -5.24 -14.05 -8.60
N GLN A 21 -5.03 -13.44 -7.42
CA GLN A 21 -5.61 -12.16 -7.09
C GLN A 21 -5.12 -11.05 -8.03
N LEU A 22 -6.06 -10.25 -8.52
CA LEU A 22 -5.79 -9.02 -9.27
C LEU A 22 -6.27 -7.83 -8.42
N GLY A 23 -5.40 -6.85 -8.20
CA GLY A 23 -5.67 -5.69 -7.36
C GLY A 23 -5.04 -5.79 -5.97
N SER A 24 -5.47 -4.91 -5.08
CA SER A 24 -5.00 -4.82 -3.69
C SER A 24 -5.66 -5.87 -2.78
N GLN A 25 -5.05 -6.14 -1.63
CA GLN A 25 -5.70 -6.85 -0.51
C GLN A 25 -6.79 -5.96 0.12
N ASP A 26 -7.68 -6.55 0.93
CA ASP A 26 -8.77 -5.78 1.53
C ASP A 26 -8.25 -4.77 2.55
N ALA A 27 -8.88 -3.59 2.60
CA ALA A 27 -8.45 -2.55 3.52
C ALA A 27 -8.86 -2.89 4.96
N ALA A 28 -7.86 -2.98 5.86
CA ALA A 28 -8.07 -3.09 7.30
C ALA A 28 -8.10 -1.72 8.02
N THR A 29 -7.72 -0.64 7.33
CA THR A 29 -7.74 0.73 7.85
C THR A 29 -8.44 1.71 6.90
N PRO A 30 -9.01 2.82 7.44
CA PRO A 30 -9.52 3.91 6.60
C PRO A 30 -8.45 4.49 5.67
N MET A 31 -7.18 4.43 6.09
CA MET A 31 -6.05 4.87 5.28
C MET A 31 -5.86 4.02 4.02
N MET A 32 -5.84 2.70 4.18
CA MET A 32 -5.72 1.78 3.06
C MET A 32 -6.91 1.90 2.12
N GLN A 33 -8.12 2.13 2.67
CA GLN A 33 -9.29 2.41 1.85
C GLN A 33 -9.08 3.66 0.99
N GLY A 34 -8.60 4.77 1.58
CA GLY A 34 -8.29 5.98 0.83
C GLY A 34 -7.22 5.79 -0.26
N ILE A 35 -6.21 4.95 -0.01
CA ILE A 35 -5.22 4.56 -1.03
C ILE A 35 -5.86 3.78 -2.18
N ILE A 36 -6.73 2.82 -1.87
CA ILE A 36 -7.45 2.02 -2.89
C ILE A 36 -8.36 2.92 -3.74
N ASP A 37 -9.06 3.86 -3.10
CA ASP A 37 -9.92 4.81 -3.80
C ASP A 37 -9.11 5.72 -4.73
N LEU A 38 -8.00 6.29 -4.24
CA LEU A 38 -7.08 7.10 -5.06
C LEU A 38 -6.48 6.29 -6.22
N HIS A 39 -6.12 5.02 -5.97
CA HIS A 39 -5.63 4.12 -7.02
C HIS A 39 -6.68 3.94 -8.12
N HIS A 40 -7.95 3.70 -7.76
CA HIS A 40 -9.03 3.57 -8.74
C HIS A 40 -9.28 4.85 -9.53
N ASP A 41 -9.24 6.02 -8.89
CA ASP A 41 -9.40 7.32 -9.55
C ASP A 41 -8.30 7.56 -10.58
N ILE A 42 -7.03 7.29 -10.22
CA ILE A 42 -5.89 7.40 -11.14
C ILE A 42 -6.04 6.41 -12.29
N PHE A 43 -6.39 5.15 -11.99
CA PHE A 43 -6.49 4.09 -12.98
C PHE A 43 -7.61 4.36 -14.00
N PHE A 44 -8.71 4.97 -13.58
CA PHE A 44 -9.78 5.43 -14.48
C PHE A 44 -9.25 6.40 -15.55
N PHE A 45 -8.51 7.44 -15.14
CA PHE A 45 -7.93 8.40 -16.10
C PHE A 45 -6.86 7.75 -16.99
N LEU A 46 -6.05 6.83 -16.45
CA LEU A 46 -5.05 6.09 -17.22
C LEU A 46 -5.69 5.23 -18.32
N ILE A 47 -6.75 4.48 -18.01
CA ILE A 47 -7.48 3.70 -19.00
C ILE A 47 -8.06 4.62 -20.08
N LEU A 48 -8.65 5.75 -19.68
CA LEU A 48 -9.22 6.71 -20.62
C LEU A 48 -8.17 7.22 -21.62
N ILE A 49 -7.00 7.64 -21.13
CA ILE A 49 -5.89 8.10 -21.97
C ILE A 49 -5.37 6.96 -22.86
N PHE A 50 -5.20 5.75 -22.29
CA PHE A 50 -4.72 4.59 -23.01
C PHE A 50 -5.64 4.21 -24.18
N VAL A 51 -6.95 4.15 -23.95
CA VAL A 51 -7.95 3.86 -24.99
C VAL A 51 -7.98 4.97 -26.05
N PHE A 52 -7.86 6.24 -25.65
CA PHE A 52 -7.81 7.37 -26.58
C PHE A 52 -6.58 7.29 -27.51
N VAL A 53 -5.38 7.13 -26.94
CA VAL A 53 -4.12 7.06 -27.69
C VAL A 53 -4.09 5.83 -28.57
N SER A 54 -4.45 4.66 -28.05
CA SER A 54 -4.48 3.41 -28.83
C SER A 54 -5.46 3.51 -30.00
N ARG A 55 -6.64 4.13 -29.82
CA ARG A 55 -7.59 4.35 -30.91
C ARG A 55 -7.03 5.27 -32.00
N ILE A 56 -6.35 6.35 -31.64
CA ILE A 56 -5.69 7.25 -32.61
C ILE A 56 -4.59 6.51 -33.35
N LEU A 57 -3.76 5.73 -32.65
CA LEU A 57 -2.68 4.95 -33.24
C LEU A 57 -3.22 3.93 -34.25
N VAL A 58 -4.22 3.12 -33.87
CA VAL A 58 -4.85 2.14 -34.76
C VAL A 58 -5.47 2.82 -35.98
N ARG A 59 -6.13 3.97 -35.79
CA ARG A 59 -6.68 4.77 -36.91
C ARG A 59 -5.59 5.28 -37.83
N ALA A 60 -4.50 5.80 -37.28
CA ALA A 60 -3.37 6.30 -38.07
C ALA A 60 -2.75 5.16 -38.90
N LEU A 61 -2.46 4.01 -38.28
CA LEU A 61 -1.92 2.85 -38.97
C LEU A 61 -2.86 2.35 -40.07
N TRP A 62 -4.17 2.32 -39.83
CA TRP A 62 -5.16 1.82 -40.80
C TRP A 62 -5.40 2.76 -42.00
N HIS A 63 -5.38 4.08 -41.78
CA HIS A 63 -5.66 5.08 -42.82
C HIS A 63 -4.41 5.48 -43.61
N PHE A 64 -3.25 5.54 -42.95
CA PHE A 64 -1.97 5.90 -43.56
C PHE A 64 -1.14 4.67 -43.95
N HIS A 65 -1.75 3.48 -43.96
CA HIS A 65 -1.10 2.28 -44.48
C HIS A 65 -0.68 2.48 -45.94
N TYR A 66 0.49 1.96 -46.32
CA TYR A 66 1.08 2.12 -47.66
C TYR A 66 0.11 1.74 -48.80
N SER A 67 -0.70 0.69 -48.60
CA SER A 67 -1.70 0.28 -49.58
C SER A 67 -2.78 1.33 -49.85
N LYS A 68 -3.09 2.21 -48.89
CA LYS A 68 -4.14 3.24 -49.01
C LYS A 68 -3.60 4.61 -49.36
N LYS A 69 -2.42 4.97 -48.84
CA LYS A 69 -1.82 6.28 -49.07
C LYS A 69 -0.34 6.14 -49.44
N LYS A 70 -0.08 6.07 -50.75
CA LYS A 70 1.27 5.83 -51.31
C LYS A 70 2.18 7.05 -51.27
N ILE A 71 1.61 8.26 -51.33
CA ILE A 71 2.36 9.53 -51.36
C ILE A 71 2.15 10.23 -50.01
N PRO A 72 3.22 10.51 -49.23
CA PRO A 72 3.11 11.19 -47.95
C PRO A 72 2.78 12.69 -48.15
N GLN A 73 1.94 13.23 -47.28
CA GLN A 73 1.71 14.68 -47.21
C GLN A 73 2.82 15.32 -46.37
N ARG A 74 3.31 16.49 -46.81
CA ARG A 74 4.38 17.23 -46.14
C ARG A 74 3.80 18.39 -45.34
N ILE A 75 3.37 18.09 -44.11
CA ILE A 75 2.94 19.08 -43.11
C ILE A 75 4.00 19.03 -42.00
N VAL A 76 4.58 20.19 -41.66
CA VAL A 76 5.74 20.25 -40.75
C VAL A 76 5.35 20.75 -39.36
N HIS A 77 4.47 21.74 -39.27
CA HIS A 77 4.05 22.30 -37.98
C HIS A 77 2.67 22.94 -38.09
N GLU A 78 1.87 22.78 -37.04
CA GLU A 78 0.55 23.38 -36.88
C GLU A 78 0.37 23.81 -35.43
N THR A 79 0.67 25.08 -35.13
CA THR A 79 0.73 25.59 -33.75
C THR A 79 -0.56 25.37 -32.97
N THR A 80 -1.71 25.46 -33.62
CA THR A 80 -3.03 25.32 -32.98
C THR A 80 -3.23 23.95 -32.35
N ILE A 81 -2.79 22.87 -32.99
CA ILE A 81 -2.94 21.53 -32.43
C ILE A 81 -1.93 21.27 -31.32
N GLU A 82 -0.76 21.92 -31.38
CA GLU A 82 0.23 21.83 -30.30
C GLU A 82 -0.25 22.45 -29.00
N ILE A 83 -0.88 23.62 -29.09
CA ILE A 83 -1.50 24.28 -27.95
C ILE A 83 -2.60 23.37 -27.38
N LEU A 84 -3.43 22.79 -28.24
CA LEU A 84 -4.57 21.95 -27.84
C LEU A 84 -4.13 20.71 -27.05
N TRP A 85 -3.16 19.94 -27.58
CA TRP A 85 -2.65 18.75 -26.89
C TRP A 85 -1.72 19.07 -25.72
N THR A 86 -1.33 20.32 -25.50
CA THR A 86 -0.57 20.70 -24.29
C THR A 86 -1.53 21.05 -23.16
N ILE A 87 -2.60 21.78 -23.47
CA ILE A 87 -3.61 22.18 -22.48
C ILE A 87 -4.43 20.98 -22.00
N PHE A 88 -4.94 20.13 -22.91
CA PHE A 88 -5.81 19.02 -22.50
C PHE A 88 -5.16 18.02 -21.53
N PRO A 89 -3.93 17.53 -21.77
CA PRO A 89 -3.25 16.66 -20.82
C PRO A 89 -2.83 17.35 -19.54
N SER A 90 -2.66 18.69 -19.53
CA SER A 90 -2.33 19.42 -18.31
C SER A 90 -3.52 19.53 -17.34
N ILE A 91 -4.75 19.52 -17.87
CA ILE A 91 -5.99 19.58 -17.06
C ILE A 91 -6.24 18.26 -16.31
N ILE A 92 -5.86 17.11 -16.89
CA ILE A 92 -6.16 15.80 -16.29
C ILE A 92 -5.46 15.61 -14.92
N PRO A 93 -4.14 15.84 -14.77
CA PRO A 93 -3.46 15.78 -13.48
C PRO A 93 -4.03 16.75 -12.46
N MET A 94 -4.56 17.90 -12.87
CA MET A 94 -5.16 18.86 -11.95
C MET A 94 -6.35 18.26 -11.19
N PHE A 95 -7.14 17.40 -11.84
CA PHE A 95 -8.23 16.68 -11.19
C PHE A 95 -7.74 15.56 -10.26
N ILE A 96 -6.63 14.90 -10.59
CA ILE A 96 -6.02 13.83 -9.78
C ILE A 96 -5.38 14.38 -8.50
N VAL A 97 -4.80 15.58 -8.59
CA VAL A 97 -4.09 16.22 -7.48
C VAL A 97 -5.02 16.57 -6.31
N ILE A 98 -6.29 16.89 -6.58
CA ILE A 98 -7.27 17.26 -5.54
C ILE A 98 -7.50 16.13 -4.51
N PRO A 99 -7.95 14.91 -4.91
CA PRO A 99 -8.10 13.81 -3.95
C PRO A 99 -6.75 13.35 -3.38
N SER A 100 -5.67 13.45 -4.15
CA SER A 100 -4.33 13.10 -3.67
C SER A 100 -3.88 13.98 -2.50
N PHE A 101 -4.07 15.30 -2.57
CA PHE A 101 -3.73 16.18 -1.45
C PHE A 101 -4.67 15.99 -0.27
N ALA A 102 -5.98 15.83 -0.50
CA ALA A 102 -6.93 15.56 0.58
C ALA A 102 -6.54 14.31 1.37
N LEU A 103 -6.15 13.23 0.68
CA LEU A 103 -5.67 12.00 1.32
C LEU A 103 -4.37 12.26 2.09
N LEU A 104 -3.39 12.95 1.49
CA LEU A 104 -2.10 13.24 2.11
C LEU A 104 -2.25 14.01 3.43
N TYR A 105 -3.07 15.05 3.46
CA TYR A 105 -3.34 15.80 4.69
C TYR A 105 -4.06 14.95 5.75
N SER A 106 -4.97 14.09 5.31
CA SER A 106 -5.64 13.13 6.21
C SER A 106 -4.68 12.11 6.82
N MET A 107 -3.54 11.83 6.16
CA MET A 107 -2.48 10.95 6.69
C MET A 107 -1.62 11.62 7.76
N ASP A 108 -1.38 12.91 7.61
CA ASP A 108 -0.50 13.68 8.50
C ASP A 108 -1.21 14.11 9.79
N GLU A 109 -2.55 14.19 9.78
CA GLU A 109 -3.38 14.53 10.93
C GLU A 109 -3.38 13.42 12.00
N VAL A 110 -2.36 13.38 12.86
CA VAL A 110 -2.32 12.57 14.08
C VAL A 110 -3.11 13.27 15.19
N VAL A 111 -4.44 13.30 15.08
CA VAL A 111 -5.31 14.06 16.01
C VAL A 111 -5.76 13.25 17.24
N VAL A 112 -5.47 11.95 17.29
CA VAL A 112 -5.96 11.07 18.38
C VAL A 112 -4.80 10.56 19.23
N ASP A 113 -4.95 10.67 20.55
CA ASP A 113 -4.08 10.01 21.52
C ASP A 113 -4.10 8.50 21.25
N PRO A 114 -2.94 7.87 20.97
CA PRO A 114 -2.90 6.45 20.71
C PRO A 114 -3.26 5.67 21.98
N ALA A 115 -4.07 4.63 21.83
CA ALA A 115 -4.42 3.74 22.94
C ALA A 115 -3.26 2.80 23.31
N MET A 116 -2.32 2.58 22.39
CA MET A 116 -1.13 1.76 22.57
C MET A 116 -0.02 2.21 21.61
N THR A 117 1.20 2.24 22.13
CA THR A 117 2.43 2.51 21.40
C THR A 117 3.31 1.26 21.37
N ILE A 118 3.80 0.92 20.18
CA ILE A 118 4.71 -0.21 19.96
C ILE A 118 5.92 0.31 19.21
N LYS A 119 7.09 -0.12 19.65
CA LYS A 119 8.34 0.13 18.96
C LYS A 119 8.75 -1.14 18.22
N ALA A 120 8.90 -1.02 16.90
CA ALA A 120 9.37 -2.08 16.02
C ALA A 120 10.82 -1.80 15.65
N ILE A 121 11.72 -2.68 16.10
CA ILE A 121 13.16 -2.58 15.87
C ILE A 121 13.55 -3.56 14.76
N GLY A 122 14.11 -3.04 13.67
CA GLY A 122 14.60 -3.85 12.55
C GLY A 122 16.05 -4.26 12.74
N HIS A 123 16.29 -5.56 12.89
CA HIS A 123 17.62 -6.17 12.88
C HIS A 123 17.87 -6.87 11.54
N GLN A 124 19.13 -7.25 11.28
CA GLN A 124 19.43 -8.05 10.11
C GLN A 124 18.71 -9.41 10.17
N TRP A 125 17.69 -9.57 9.33
CA TRP A 125 16.87 -10.78 9.13
C TRP A 125 15.87 -11.15 10.25
N TYR A 126 15.64 -10.28 11.23
CA TYR A 126 14.59 -10.45 12.24
C TYR A 126 14.09 -9.11 12.78
N ARG A 127 13.00 -9.12 13.54
CA ARG A 127 12.42 -7.90 14.11
C ARG A 127 12.19 -8.10 15.60
N THR A 128 12.45 -7.07 16.39
CA THR A 128 12.15 -7.05 17.82
C THR A 128 11.01 -6.07 18.06
N TYR A 129 10.03 -6.44 18.88
CA TYR A 129 8.91 -5.57 19.22
C TYR A 129 8.91 -5.30 20.71
N GLU A 130 8.76 -4.02 21.07
CA GLU A 130 8.70 -3.54 22.45
C GLU A 130 7.37 -2.81 22.68
N TYR A 131 6.59 -3.28 23.65
CA TYR A 131 5.37 -2.60 24.10
C TYR A 131 5.73 -1.60 25.22
N SER A 132 5.83 -0.31 24.88
CA SER A 132 6.33 0.73 25.79
C SER A 132 5.36 1.11 26.92
N ASP A 133 4.06 0.91 26.70
CA ASP A 133 3.02 1.49 27.56
C ASP A 133 2.68 0.60 28.77
N TYR A 134 3.16 -0.65 28.78
CA TYR A 134 2.93 -1.63 29.84
C TYR A 134 4.18 -1.84 30.70
N ASN A 135 4.71 -0.75 31.26
CA ASN A 135 5.74 -0.83 32.29
C ASN A 135 5.05 -0.82 33.67
N SER A 136 4.72 -2.01 34.18
CA SER A 136 4.38 -2.15 35.60
C SER A 136 5.67 -2.22 36.41
N PHE A 137 5.68 -1.54 37.56
CA PHE A 137 6.79 -1.43 38.50
C PHE A 137 7.60 -2.74 38.62
N ASP A 138 8.87 -2.67 38.22
CA ASP A 138 9.95 -3.64 38.48
C ASP A 138 10.15 -4.86 37.55
N GLU A 139 9.38 -5.01 36.45
CA GLU A 139 9.67 -6.06 35.45
C GLU A 139 9.70 -5.50 34.02
N GLN A 140 10.62 -6.04 33.23
CA GLN A 140 11.05 -5.59 31.91
C GLN A 140 9.87 -5.27 30.98
N SER A 141 9.99 -4.21 30.16
CA SER A 141 9.04 -3.92 29.08
C SER A 141 8.80 -5.19 28.27
N LEU A 142 7.52 -5.50 27.98
CA LEU A 142 7.17 -6.69 27.19
C LEU A 142 7.85 -6.58 25.82
N THR A 143 8.94 -7.34 25.67
CA THR A 143 9.83 -7.29 24.52
C THR A 143 10.07 -8.71 24.03
N PHE A 144 9.97 -8.90 22.72
CA PHE A 144 10.19 -10.21 22.11
C PHE A 144 10.74 -10.07 20.69
N ASP A 145 11.49 -11.09 20.27
CA ASP A 145 12.04 -11.21 18.92
C ASP A 145 11.11 -12.04 18.04
N SER A 146 11.05 -11.69 16.76
CA SER A 146 10.20 -12.28 15.74
C SER A 146 11.06 -12.72 14.56
N TYR A 147 11.18 -14.04 14.40
CA TYR A 147 11.92 -14.74 13.37
C TYR A 147 10.98 -15.45 12.40
N THR A 148 11.36 -15.51 11.12
CA THR A 148 10.64 -16.32 10.13
C THR A 148 10.84 -17.80 10.42
N ILE A 149 9.75 -18.57 10.42
CA ILE A 149 9.79 -20.01 10.68
C ILE A 149 10.39 -20.75 9.46
N PRO A 150 11.39 -21.62 9.63
CA PRO A 150 11.94 -22.44 8.56
C PRO A 150 10.91 -23.40 7.97
N LYS A 151 11.08 -23.77 6.70
CA LYS A 151 10.12 -24.62 5.98
C LYS A 151 9.83 -25.97 6.66
N ASP A 152 10.83 -26.55 7.30
CA ASP A 152 10.73 -27.86 7.94
C ASP A 152 9.91 -27.83 9.24
N ASP A 153 9.77 -26.65 9.85
CA ASP A 153 9.05 -26.43 11.11
C ASP A 153 7.64 -25.82 10.89
N LEU A 154 7.22 -25.62 9.63
CA LEU A 154 5.91 -25.07 9.30
C LEU A 154 4.78 -26.09 9.53
N GLU A 155 3.71 -25.65 10.18
CA GLU A 155 2.49 -26.44 10.34
C GLU A 155 1.63 -26.43 9.06
N LEU A 156 0.79 -27.45 8.90
CA LEU A 156 -0.07 -27.60 7.74
C LEU A 156 -1.11 -26.47 7.68
N GLY A 157 -1.00 -25.62 6.65
CA GLY A 157 -1.85 -24.44 6.46
C GLY A 157 -1.16 -23.10 6.72
N GLN A 158 0.09 -23.09 7.20
CA GLN A 158 0.87 -21.87 7.37
C GLN A 158 1.54 -21.41 6.06
N SER A 159 1.71 -20.09 5.94
CA SER A 159 2.30 -19.46 4.76
C SER A 159 3.83 -19.44 4.85
N HIS A 160 4.48 -20.09 3.89
CA HIS A 160 5.94 -20.06 3.75
C HIS A 160 6.45 -18.60 3.59
N LEU A 161 7.51 -18.24 4.32
CA LEU A 161 8.16 -16.91 4.38
C LEU A 161 7.36 -15.77 5.03
N LEU A 162 6.06 -15.95 5.28
CA LEU A 162 5.22 -14.96 5.96
C LEU A 162 5.01 -15.29 7.43
N GLU A 163 5.08 -16.58 7.77
CA GLU A 163 4.90 -17.04 9.14
C GLU A 163 6.10 -16.72 10.03
N VAL A 164 5.80 -16.29 11.26
CA VAL A 164 6.80 -15.92 12.27
C VAL A 164 6.50 -16.65 13.58
N ASP A 165 7.53 -16.91 14.37
CA ASP A 165 7.44 -17.58 15.66
C ASP A 165 6.57 -16.80 16.67
N ASN A 166 6.86 -15.51 16.83
CA ASN A 166 6.16 -14.60 17.72
C ASN A 166 5.47 -13.52 16.89
N ARG A 167 4.14 -13.54 16.91
CA ARG A 167 3.29 -12.58 16.20
C ARG A 167 3.00 -11.35 17.06
N VAL A 168 3.01 -10.18 16.45
CA VAL A 168 2.55 -8.94 17.09
C VAL A 168 1.05 -8.99 17.28
N VAL A 169 0.59 -8.79 18.51
CA VAL A 169 -0.83 -8.74 18.86
C VAL A 169 -1.24 -7.29 19.12
N LEU A 170 -2.32 -6.86 18.47
CA LEU A 170 -2.83 -5.50 18.53
C LEU A 170 -4.33 -5.49 18.87
N PRO A 171 -4.82 -4.56 19.70
CA PRO A 171 -6.25 -4.36 19.88
C PRO A 171 -6.90 -3.83 18.60
N ALA A 172 -8.05 -4.40 18.25
CA ALA A 172 -8.82 -3.98 17.08
C ALA A 172 -9.63 -2.70 17.39
N LYS A 173 -9.88 -1.88 16.34
CA LYS A 173 -10.71 -0.66 16.39
C LYS A 173 -10.22 0.40 17.38
N THR A 174 -8.92 0.48 17.60
CA THR A 174 -8.28 1.51 18.44
C THR A 174 -7.16 2.19 17.67
N HIS A 175 -6.85 3.44 18.02
CA HIS A 175 -5.70 4.14 17.44
C HIS A 175 -4.39 3.59 18.01
N LEU A 176 -3.46 3.24 17.14
CA LEU A 176 -2.17 2.66 17.49
C LEU A 176 -1.06 3.56 16.98
N ARG A 177 0.00 3.71 17.78
CA ARG A 177 1.24 4.37 17.34
C ARG A 177 2.32 3.32 17.18
N ILE A 178 2.89 3.23 15.99
CA ILE A 178 4.02 2.33 15.72
C ILE A 178 5.25 3.21 15.46
N ILE A 179 6.29 3.01 16.25
CA ILE A 179 7.58 3.67 16.10
C ILE A 179 8.53 2.65 15.49
N VAL A 180 8.92 2.85 14.23
CA VAL A 180 9.86 1.94 13.56
C VAL A 180 11.27 2.50 13.71
N THR A 181 12.25 1.66 14.00
CA THR A 181 13.66 2.07 14.09
C THR A 181 14.59 0.94 13.67
N PRO A 182 15.64 1.19 12.88
CA PRO A 182 16.66 0.18 12.62
C PRO A 182 17.63 0.08 13.81
N SER A 183 18.09 -1.14 14.10
CA SER A 183 19.26 -1.35 14.98
C SER A 183 20.57 -1.25 14.21
N ASP A 184 20.61 -1.87 13.02
CA ASP A 184 21.86 -2.09 12.29
C ASP A 184 21.82 -1.40 10.91
N VAL A 185 21.07 -1.99 9.97
CA VAL A 185 20.93 -1.54 8.58
C VAL A 185 19.49 -1.01 8.39
N PRO A 186 19.24 -0.11 7.44
CA PRO A 186 17.89 0.33 7.10
C PRO A 186 16.97 -0.85 6.78
N HIS A 187 15.80 -0.87 7.42
CA HIS A 187 14.72 -1.81 7.15
C HIS A 187 13.41 -1.03 7.06
N SER A 188 12.46 -1.55 6.29
CA SER A 188 11.08 -1.09 6.27
C SER A 188 10.18 -2.04 7.06
N TRP A 189 9.17 -1.47 7.71
CA TRP A 189 8.09 -2.24 8.31
C TRP A 189 6.81 -1.96 7.54
N VAL A 190 6.21 -3.03 7.00
CA VAL A 190 5.07 -2.93 6.09
C VAL A 190 4.06 -4.03 6.39
N VAL A 191 2.80 -3.64 6.55
CA VAL A 191 1.63 -4.54 6.55
C VAL A 191 0.65 -4.01 5.50
N PRO A 192 0.50 -4.68 4.33
CA PRO A 192 -0.22 -4.14 3.18
C PRO A 192 -1.65 -3.66 3.49
N LEU A 193 -2.38 -4.42 4.29
CA LEU A 193 -3.79 -4.18 4.68
C LEU A 193 -4.01 -2.88 5.47
N VAL A 194 -2.98 -2.43 6.18
CA VAL A 194 -3.06 -1.31 7.14
C VAL A 194 -2.59 0.00 6.49
N SER A 195 -2.04 -0.06 5.28
CA SER A 195 -1.42 1.05 4.54
C SER A 195 -0.12 1.62 5.13
N ASN A 196 0.30 1.18 6.32
CA ASN A 196 1.54 1.65 6.93
C ASN A 196 2.76 1.02 6.26
N MET A 197 3.42 1.79 5.39
CA MET A 197 4.80 1.58 4.95
C MET A 197 5.65 2.71 5.49
N MET A 198 6.37 2.47 6.59
CA MET A 198 7.32 3.44 7.15
C MET A 198 8.73 3.03 6.71
N LEU A 199 9.28 3.78 5.76
CA LEU A 199 10.66 3.63 5.27
C LEU A 199 11.61 4.47 6.13
N TYR A 200 12.58 3.82 6.77
CA TYR A 200 13.84 4.47 7.12
C TYR A 200 14.83 4.10 6.01
N LEU A 201 15.28 5.11 5.24
CA LEU A 201 16.10 4.97 4.05
C LEU A 201 17.55 5.36 4.37
N VAL A 202 18.52 4.50 4.05
CA VAL A 202 19.72 4.90 3.29
C VAL A 202 20.04 3.76 2.32
N VAL A 203 20.43 4.17 1.11
CA VAL A 203 20.96 3.40 -0.04
C VAL A 203 21.74 2.14 0.34
#